data_AF-A0A7S2DHJ9-F1
#
_entry.id   AF-A0A7S2DHJ9-F1
#
_cell.length_a   1.000
_cell.length_b   1.000
_cell.length_c   1.000
_cell.angle_alpha   90.00
_cell.angle_beta   90.00
_cell.angle_gamma   90.00
#
_symmetry.space_group_name_H-M   'P 1'
#
loop_
_entity.id
_entity.type
_entity.pdbx_description
1 polymer ?
#
loop_
_entity_poly.entity_id
_entity_poly.type
_entity_poly.pdbx_seq_one_letter_code
_entity_poly.pdbx_strand_id
1 'polypeptide(L)'
;TMLAIACLPLLGGPLRVPVVKMCDGSFGALHQWADISGIARAVAVGQSRFGGRGLLATRSVQQGETVLTIPNELSIRVPREDSSLHWGSRLAIQLHALSQAKPPPVHLESLPPPPHVLHRWTFVELTELQNATLVVEAQRWQATRQEQYELLHAHGFLDGVKVLND
;
A
#
# COMPACT_ATOMS: atom_id res chain seq x y z
N THR A 1 -8.73 5.20 -17.49
CA THR A 1 -7.94 4.63 -16.37
C THR A 1 -8.89 4.49 -15.20
N MET A 2 -9.32 3.28 -14.85
CA MET A 2 -10.29 3.04 -13.77
C MET A 2 -9.54 2.91 -12.45
N LEU A 3 -9.79 3.83 -11.52
CA LEU A 3 -9.38 3.72 -10.12
C LEU A 3 -10.62 3.31 -9.33
N ALA A 4 -10.68 2.06 -8.85
CA ALA A 4 -11.76 1.59 -7.99
C ALA A 4 -11.23 1.57 -6.54
N ILE A 5 -11.64 2.55 -5.74
CA ILE A 5 -11.56 2.46 -4.28
C ILE A 5 -12.92 1.93 -3.83
N ALA A 6 -12.95 0.67 -3.39
CA ALA A 6 -14.17 0.04 -2.90
C ALA A 6 -14.61 0.70 -1.58
N CYS A 7 -15.68 1.49 -1.64
CA CYS A 7 -16.43 1.89 -0.46
C CYS A 7 -17.42 0.76 -0.10
N LEU A 8 -17.22 0.12 1.05
CA LEU A 8 -18.25 -0.74 1.65
C LEU A 8 -19.43 0.12 2.13
N PRO A 9 -20.68 -0.34 1.96
CA PRO A 9 -21.87 0.41 2.32
C PRO A 9 -22.17 0.20 3.81
N LEU A 10 -22.28 1.27 4.60
CA LEU A 10 -22.89 1.20 5.92
C LEU A 10 -23.94 2.32 6.06
N LEU A 11 -25.17 1.95 5.71
CA LEU A 11 -26.44 2.37 6.31
C LEU A 11 -26.61 3.88 6.62
N GLY A 12 -27.20 4.61 5.66
CA GLY A 12 -28.45 5.35 5.84
C GLY A 12 -28.63 6.36 6.98
N GLY A 13 -27.59 6.96 7.54
CA GLY A 13 -27.72 8.05 8.52
C GLY A 13 -26.53 9.01 8.50
N PRO A 14 -26.69 10.24 9.04
CA PRO A 14 -25.55 11.15 9.20
C PRO A 14 -24.53 10.50 10.13
N LEU A 15 -23.34 10.21 9.60
CA LEU A 15 -22.20 9.71 10.38
C LEU A 15 -21.82 10.74 11.45
N ARG A 16 -22.31 10.54 12.67
CA ARG A 16 -21.85 11.28 13.85
C ARG A 16 -20.39 10.90 14.08
N VAL A 17 -19.48 11.80 13.76
CA VAL A 17 -18.04 11.62 13.93
C VAL A 17 -17.71 11.79 15.42
N PRO A 18 -17.28 10.75 16.16
CA PRO A 18 -16.63 10.99 17.44
C PRO A 18 -15.35 11.78 17.18
N VAL A 19 -15.08 12.80 17.99
CA VAL A 19 -13.80 13.52 17.98
C VAL A 19 -12.70 12.52 18.33
N VAL A 20 -12.09 11.91 17.31
CA VAL A 20 -10.97 10.99 17.49
C VAL A 20 -9.75 11.84 17.79
N LYS A 21 -9.23 11.68 18.99
CA LYS A 21 -7.95 12.24 19.42
C LYS A 21 -6.89 11.74 18.43
N MET A 22 -6.29 12.65 17.66
CA MET A 22 -5.17 12.35 16.76
C MET A 22 -4.08 11.71 17.63
N CYS A 23 -3.83 10.42 17.45
CA CYS A 23 -2.76 9.73 18.17
C CYS A 23 -1.42 10.12 17.53
N ASP A 24 -0.43 10.38 18.38
CA ASP A 24 0.88 10.96 18.11
C ASP A 24 1.84 10.07 17.29
N GLY A 25 1.33 9.36 16.28
CA GLY A 25 2.17 8.82 15.21
C GLY A 25 2.61 9.99 14.34
N SER A 26 3.92 10.26 14.28
CA SER A 26 4.54 11.37 13.53
C SER A 26 4.22 11.33 12.02
N PHE A 27 3.00 11.70 11.64
CA PHE A 27 2.60 11.93 10.24
C PHE A 27 2.91 13.36 9.79
N GLY A 28 3.54 14.18 10.63
CA GLY A 28 3.82 15.58 10.35
C GLY A 28 4.55 15.79 9.03
N ALA A 29 5.61 15.00 8.76
CA ALA A 29 6.33 15.05 7.49
C ALA A 29 5.44 14.69 6.28
N LEU A 30 4.60 13.66 6.41
CA LEU A 30 3.67 13.25 5.35
C LEU A 30 2.57 14.29 5.12
N HIS A 31 2.04 14.89 6.18
CA HIS A 31 1.06 15.96 6.09
C HIS A 31 1.68 17.19 5.42
N GLN A 32 2.85 17.63 5.88
CA GLN A 32 3.57 18.76 5.30
C GLN A 32 3.91 18.53 3.82
N TRP A 33 4.44 17.35 3.48
CA TRP A 33 4.73 16.98 2.10
C TRP A 33 3.50 17.09 1.20
N ALA A 34 2.36 16.60 1.67
CA ALA A 34 1.12 16.63 0.92
C ALA A 34 0.55 18.05 0.74
N ASP A 35 0.70 18.94 1.74
CA ASP A 35 0.31 20.35 1.58
C ASP A 35 1.18 21.05 0.54
N ILE A 36 2.51 20.83 0.58
CA ILE A 36 3.46 21.38 -0.40
C ILE A 36 3.22 20.82 -1.80
N SER A 37 2.82 19.54 -1.89
CA SER A 37 2.60 18.84 -3.16
C SER A 37 1.24 19.13 -3.79
N GLY A 38 0.43 20.04 -3.21
CA GLY A 38 -0.86 20.43 -3.77
C GLY A 38 -1.96 19.38 -3.61
N ILE A 39 -1.85 18.47 -2.64
CA ILE A 39 -2.91 17.49 -2.35
C ILE A 39 -4.06 18.19 -1.62
N ALA A 40 -5.18 18.41 -2.33
CA ALA A 40 -6.39 18.92 -1.71
C ALA A 40 -7.10 17.81 -0.90
N ARG A 41 -7.39 18.08 0.38
CA ARG A 41 -7.92 17.06 1.29
C ARG A 41 -8.82 17.63 2.39
N ALA A 42 -9.93 16.96 2.64
CA ALA A 42 -10.78 17.10 3.83
C ALA A 42 -10.52 15.97 4.84
N VAL A 43 -9.41 15.25 4.67
CA VAL A 43 -9.00 14.09 5.46
C VAL A 43 -7.52 14.20 5.83
N ALA A 44 -7.16 13.60 6.95
CA ALA A 44 -5.78 13.43 7.39
C ALA A 44 -5.49 11.95 7.65
N VAL A 45 -4.24 11.54 7.46
CA VAL A 45 -3.81 10.21 7.89
C VAL A 45 -3.76 10.18 9.41
N GLY A 46 -4.36 9.15 9.99
CA GLY A 46 -4.31 8.89 11.42
C GLY A 46 -4.39 7.40 11.73
N GLN A 47 -4.32 7.05 13.01
CA GLN A 47 -4.47 5.67 13.45
C GLN A 47 -5.96 5.27 13.41
N SER A 48 -6.25 4.14 12.77
CA SER A 48 -7.61 3.57 12.74
C SER A 48 -7.91 2.84 14.04
N ARG A 49 -9.16 2.93 14.50
CA ARG A 49 -9.68 2.16 15.64
C ARG A 49 -9.68 0.64 15.40
N PHE A 50 -9.59 0.21 14.14
CA PHE A 50 -9.59 -1.20 13.73
C PHE A 50 -8.19 -1.75 13.49
N GLY A 51 -7.15 -0.98 13.84
CA GLY A 51 -5.75 -1.33 13.55
C GLY A 51 -5.25 -0.70 12.26
N GLY A 52 -3.96 -0.37 12.24
CA GLY A 52 -3.30 0.26 11.10
C GLY A 52 -3.62 1.74 10.90
N ARG A 53 -3.18 2.26 9.75
CA ARG A 53 -3.33 3.66 9.32
C ARG A 53 -4.59 3.81 8.46
N GLY A 54 -5.29 4.92 8.60
CA GLY A 54 -6.49 5.23 7.82
C GLY A 54 -6.66 6.72 7.58
N LEU A 55 -7.66 7.07 6.77
CA LEU A 55 -8.06 8.45 6.53
C LEU A 55 -9.15 8.85 7.53
N LEU A 56 -8.90 9.93 8.26
CA LEU A 56 -9.84 10.52 9.21
C LEU A 56 -10.31 11.86 8.66
N ALA A 57 -11.62 12.11 8.69
CA ALA A 57 -12.17 13.39 8.27
C ALA A 57 -11.70 14.51 9.22
N THR A 58 -11.20 15.60 8.66
CA THR A 58 -10.76 16.79 9.43
C THR A 58 -11.91 17.77 9.68
N ARG A 59 -13.03 17.56 8.99
CA ARG A 59 -14.29 18.29 9.12
C ARG A 59 -15.47 17.39 8.77
N SER A 60 -16.69 17.88 8.98
CA SER A 60 -17.88 17.22 8.43
C SER A 60 -17.78 17.10 6.91
N VAL A 61 -18.11 15.91 6.39
CA VAL A 61 -18.12 15.58 4.96
C VAL A 61 -19.50 15.07 4.56
N GLN A 62 -19.94 15.43 3.37
CA GLN A 62 -21.24 15.01 2.82
C GLN A 62 -21.10 13.76 1.95
N GLN A 63 -22.20 13.05 1.75
CA GLN A 63 -22.23 11.93 0.82
C GLN A 63 -22.00 12.43 -0.61
N GLY A 64 -21.10 11.77 -1.34
CA GLY A 64 -20.73 12.16 -2.71
C GLY A 64 -19.71 13.29 -2.79
N GLU A 65 -19.29 13.85 -1.66
CA GLU A 65 -18.25 14.88 -1.61
C GLU A 65 -16.88 14.29 -1.95
N THR A 66 -16.10 15.00 -2.76
CA THR A 66 -14.69 14.65 -3.01
C THR A 66 -13.84 15.07 -1.82
N VAL A 67 -13.34 14.10 -1.06
CA VAL A 67 -12.58 14.34 0.18
C VAL A 67 -11.06 14.35 -0.01
N LEU A 68 -10.57 13.87 -1.16
CA LEU A 68 -9.15 13.78 -1.48
C LEU A 68 -8.94 13.92 -2.99
N THR A 69 -8.02 14.78 -3.40
CA THR A 69 -7.59 14.93 -4.79
C THR A 69 -6.07 14.87 -4.84
N ILE A 70 -5.53 13.96 -5.64
CA ILE A 70 -4.09 13.73 -5.78
C ILE A 70 -3.67 14.16 -7.18
N PRO A 71 -2.71 15.10 -7.32
CA PRO A 71 -2.15 15.44 -8.61
C PRO A 71 -1.51 14.23 -9.30
N ASN A 72 -1.72 14.09 -10.61
CA ASN A 72 -1.34 12.90 -11.37
C ASN A 72 0.19 12.71 -11.45
N GLU A 73 0.94 13.80 -11.32
CA GLU A 73 2.40 13.84 -11.23
C GLU A 73 2.94 13.15 -9.96
N LEU A 74 2.13 13.03 -8.90
CA LEU A 74 2.52 12.32 -7.68
C LEU A 74 2.34 10.80 -7.78
N SER A 75 1.75 10.31 -8.88
CA SER A 75 1.56 8.87 -9.10
C SER A 75 2.87 8.20 -9.49
N ILE A 76 3.19 7.08 -8.84
CA ILE A 76 4.30 6.22 -9.24
C ILE A 76 3.89 5.51 -10.53
N ARG A 77 4.58 5.83 -11.63
CA ARG A 77 4.32 5.25 -12.95
C ARG A 77 5.23 4.05 -13.18
N VAL A 78 4.64 2.99 -13.72
CA VAL A 78 5.38 1.79 -14.14
C VAL A 78 5.75 1.95 -15.61
N PRO A 79 7.05 1.92 -15.98
CA PRO A 79 7.47 1.97 -17.37
C PRO A 79 6.86 0.81 -18.17
N ARG A 80 6.31 1.11 -19.34
CA ARG A 80 5.66 0.10 -20.20
C ARG A 80 6.64 -0.74 -21.02
N GLU A 81 7.88 -0.30 -21.12
CA GLU A 81 8.85 -0.69 -22.15
C GLU A 81 9.34 -2.14 -22.02
N ASP A 82 9.39 -2.70 -20.81
CA ASP A 82 9.70 -4.13 -20.61
C ASP A 82 8.45 -5.00 -20.55
N SER A 83 8.12 -5.66 -21.65
CA SER A 83 6.98 -6.57 -21.77
C SER A 83 7.23 -7.96 -21.15
N SER A 84 8.49 -8.31 -20.85
CA SER A 84 8.88 -9.60 -20.28
C SER A 84 8.54 -9.76 -18.80
N LEU A 85 8.42 -8.65 -18.07
CA LEU A 85 8.13 -8.65 -16.64
C LEU A 85 6.65 -8.33 -16.35
N HIS A 86 6.09 -9.08 -15.41
CA HIS A 86 4.77 -8.77 -14.86
C HIS A 86 4.77 -7.33 -14.30
N TRP A 87 3.67 -6.59 -14.48
CA TRP A 87 3.58 -5.18 -14.09
C TRP A 87 3.88 -4.97 -12.60
N GLY A 88 3.53 -5.93 -11.75
CA GLY A 88 3.81 -5.90 -10.31
C GLY A 88 5.30 -5.96 -10.00
N SER A 89 6.07 -6.78 -10.75
CA SER A 89 7.53 -6.86 -10.63
C SER A 89 8.19 -5.54 -11.04
N ARG A 90 7.72 -4.93 -12.14
CA ARG A 90 8.19 -3.61 -12.58
C ARG A 90 7.88 -2.51 -11.56
N LEU A 91 6.69 -2.53 -10.96
CA LEU A 91 6.35 -1.61 -9.88
C LEU A 91 7.25 -1.81 -8.66
N ALA A 92 7.55 -3.06 -8.28
CA ALA A 92 8.45 -3.37 -7.17
C ALA A 92 9.87 -2.84 -7.41
N ILE A 93 10.42 -3.00 -8.63
CA ILE A 93 11.71 -2.41 -9.03
C ILE A 93 11.65 -0.88 -8.90
N GLN A 94 10.60 -0.24 -9.44
CA GLN A 94 10.46 1.21 -9.37
C GLN A 94 10.39 1.72 -7.92
N LEU A 95 9.64 1.03 -7.06
CA LEU A 95 9.56 1.33 -5.62
C LEU A 95 10.92 1.16 -4.94
N HIS A 96 11.66 0.11 -5.29
CA HIS A 96 13.01 -0.10 -4.77
C HIS A 96 13.96 1.01 -5.21
N ALA A 97 14.01 1.36 -6.50
CA ALA A 97 14.84 2.45 -7.00
C ALA A 97 14.53 3.79 -6.30
N LEU A 98 13.24 4.12 -6.11
CA LEU A 98 12.82 5.31 -5.38
C LEU A 98 13.22 5.27 -3.90
N SER A 99 13.24 4.10 -3.26
CA SER A 99 13.70 3.95 -1.87
C SER A 99 15.20 4.20 -1.70
N GLN A 100 15.99 4.05 -2.77
CA GLN A 100 17.43 4.29 -2.76
C GLN A 100 17.80 5.76 -3.10
N ALA A 101 16.82 6.58 -3.50
CA ALA A 101 17.03 7.99 -3.76
C ALA A 101 17.46 8.76 -2.49
N LYS A 102 18.22 9.84 -2.65
CA LYS A 102 18.69 10.69 -1.54
C LYS A 102 18.25 12.15 -1.75
N PRO A 103 17.27 12.66 -0.98
CA PRO A 103 16.46 11.96 0.02
C PRO A 103 15.40 11.03 -0.63
N PRO A 104 14.95 9.97 0.08
CA PRO A 104 13.84 9.15 -0.40
C PRO A 104 12.53 9.96 -0.37
N PRO A 105 11.56 9.64 -1.24
CA PRO A 105 10.25 10.26 -1.18
C PRO A 105 9.55 10.00 0.16
N VAL A 106 9.08 11.07 0.82
CA VAL A 106 8.42 11.03 2.14
C VAL A 106 7.26 10.04 2.20
N HIS A 107 6.49 9.90 1.12
CA HIS A 107 5.36 8.96 1.09
C HIS A 107 5.80 7.49 1.10
N LEU A 108 7.02 7.16 0.65
CA LEU A 108 7.55 5.80 0.73
C LEU A 108 7.94 5.41 2.15
N GLU A 109 8.49 6.35 2.93
CA GLU A 109 8.77 6.13 4.36
C GLU A 109 7.47 5.90 5.16
N SER A 110 6.35 6.39 4.64
CA SER A 110 5.02 6.20 5.23
C SER A 110 4.34 4.87 4.86
N LEU A 111 4.99 4.00 4.08
CA LEU A 111 4.43 2.69 3.77
C LEU A 111 4.37 1.80 5.03
N PRO A 112 3.34 0.95 5.17
CA PRO A 112 3.31 -0.02 6.25
C PRO A 112 4.37 -1.11 6.03
N PRO A 113 4.69 -1.90 7.08
CA PRO A 113 5.43 -3.14 6.89
C PRO A 113 4.67 -4.07 5.91
N PRO A 114 5.35 -5.08 5.35
CA PRO A 114 4.71 -6.03 4.44
C PRO A 114 3.41 -6.60 5.02
N PRO A 115 2.32 -6.67 4.25
CA PRO A 115 1.03 -7.08 4.77
C PRO A 115 1.02 -8.57 5.10
N HIS A 116 0.23 -8.95 6.11
CA HIS A 116 0.04 -10.34 6.52
C HIS A 116 -0.97 -11.06 5.60
N VAL A 117 -0.54 -11.37 4.38
CA VAL A 117 -1.35 -12.06 3.35
C VAL A 117 -1.03 -13.56 3.32
N LEU A 118 -2.01 -14.40 2.93
CA LEU A 118 -1.91 -15.87 3.02
C LEU A 118 -0.65 -16.46 2.39
N HIS A 119 -0.20 -15.95 1.23
CA HIS A 119 1.02 -16.43 0.57
C HIS A 119 2.32 -15.99 1.28
N ARG A 120 2.23 -15.32 2.43
CA ARG A 120 3.37 -15.05 3.33
C ARG A 120 3.29 -15.84 4.63
N TRP A 121 2.22 -16.59 4.83
CA TRP A 121 2.06 -17.42 6.01
C TRP A 121 2.99 -18.63 5.93
N THR A 122 3.41 -19.08 7.09
CA THR A 122 4.13 -20.34 7.27
C THR A 122 3.25 -21.52 6.88
N PHE A 123 3.88 -22.67 6.61
CA PHE A 123 3.15 -23.91 6.33
C PHE A 123 2.18 -24.27 7.47
N VAL A 124 2.60 -24.06 8.73
CA VAL A 124 1.78 -24.35 9.91
C VAL A 124 0.50 -23.51 9.90
N GLU A 125 0.62 -22.19 9.75
CA GLU A 125 -0.53 -21.28 9.68
C GLU A 125 -1.47 -21.61 8.51
N LEU A 126 -0.92 -22.03 7.37
CA LEU A 126 -1.74 -22.46 6.23
C LEU A 126 -2.51 -23.74 6.54
N THR A 127 -1.91 -24.71 7.25
CA THR A 127 -2.63 -25.94 7.63
C THR A 127 -3.78 -25.68 8.60
N GLU A 128 -3.71 -24.62 9.41
CA GLU A 128 -4.77 -24.23 10.34
C GLU A 128 -6.02 -23.65 9.66
N LEU A 129 -5.92 -23.19 8.40
CA LEU A 129 -7.07 -22.66 7.64
C LEU A 129 -8.18 -23.69 7.44
N GLN A 130 -7.85 -24.98 7.50
CA GLN A 130 -8.75 -26.10 7.19
C GLN A 130 -9.50 -25.93 5.85
N ASN A 131 -8.94 -25.15 4.93
CA ASN A 131 -9.51 -24.82 3.63
C ASN A 131 -8.48 -25.16 2.54
N ALA A 132 -8.59 -26.38 1.99
CA ALA A 132 -7.64 -26.90 1.01
C ALA A 132 -7.52 -26.01 -0.23
N THR A 133 -8.62 -25.39 -0.68
CA THR A 133 -8.61 -24.49 -1.84
C THR A 133 -7.73 -23.26 -1.60
N LEU A 134 -7.90 -22.60 -0.45
CA LEU A 134 -7.09 -21.43 -0.10
C LEU A 134 -5.62 -21.79 0.14
N VAL A 135 -5.35 -22.97 0.70
CA VAL A 135 -3.97 -23.47 0.88
C VAL A 135 -3.28 -23.66 -0.47
N VAL A 136 -3.93 -24.34 -1.42
CA VAL A 136 -3.37 -24.54 -2.77
C VAL A 136 -3.16 -23.21 -3.48
N GLU A 137 -4.10 -22.27 -3.35
CA GLU A 137 -3.97 -20.95 -3.94
C GLU A 137 -2.78 -20.16 -3.32
N ALA A 138 -2.65 -20.17 -1.99
CA ALA A 138 -1.54 -19.52 -1.30
C ALA A 138 -0.17 -20.10 -1.72
N GLN A 139 -0.07 -21.43 -1.83
CA GLN A 139 1.14 -22.12 -2.31
C GLN A 139 1.47 -21.76 -3.77
N ARG A 140 0.46 -21.67 -4.64
CA ARG A 140 0.66 -21.23 -6.03
C ARG A 140 1.19 -19.81 -6.11
N TRP A 141 0.67 -18.90 -5.29
CA TRP A 141 1.18 -17.52 -5.21
C TRP A 141 2.59 -17.45 -4.62
N GLN A 142 2.92 -18.29 -3.64
CA GLN A 142 4.28 -18.43 -3.11
C GLN A 142 5.26 -18.85 -4.20
N ALA A 143 4.95 -19.91 -4.95
CA ALA A 143 5.77 -20.39 -6.05
C ALA A 143 5.95 -19.31 -7.14
N THR A 144 4.86 -18.65 -7.54
CA THR A 144 4.91 -17.56 -8.54
C THR A 144 5.81 -16.42 -8.07
N ARG A 145 5.72 -16.03 -6.79
CA ARG A 145 6.58 -14.97 -6.22
C ARG A 145 8.05 -15.38 -6.23
N GLN A 146 8.35 -16.63 -5.91
CA GLN A 146 9.71 -17.17 -5.93
C GLN A 146 10.29 -17.17 -7.35
N GLU A 147 9.54 -17.65 -8.34
CA GLU A 147 9.93 -17.61 -9.76
C GLU A 147 10.21 -16.18 -10.22
N GLN A 148 9.35 -15.22 -9.86
CA GLN A 148 9.57 -13.81 -10.20
C GLN A 148 10.81 -13.24 -9.52
N TYR A 149 11.09 -13.61 -8.27
CA TYR A 149 12.31 -13.20 -7.58
C TYR A 149 13.56 -13.75 -8.27
N GLU A 150 13.57 -15.03 -8.63
CA GLU A 150 14.67 -15.67 -9.34
C GLU A 150 14.91 -15.05 -10.71
N LEU A 151 13.85 -14.75 -11.45
CA LEU A 151 13.93 -14.01 -12.71
C LEU A 151 14.56 -12.63 -12.52
N LEU A 152 14.12 -11.88 -11.50
CA LEU A 152 14.67 -10.55 -11.21
C LEU A 152 16.15 -10.63 -10.80
N HIS A 153 16.53 -11.63 -10.01
CA HIS A 153 17.92 -11.87 -9.62
C HIS A 153 18.79 -12.26 -10.82
N ALA A 154 18.31 -13.16 -11.70
CA ALA A 154 19.05 -13.59 -12.89
C ALA A 154 19.32 -12.44 -13.88
N HIS A 155 18.45 -11.42 -13.91
CA HIS A 155 18.63 -10.23 -14.75
C HIS A 155 19.39 -9.10 -14.04
N GLY A 156 19.95 -9.34 -12.83
CA GLY A 156 20.72 -8.35 -12.07
C GLY A 156 19.91 -7.21 -11.46
N PHE A 157 18.56 -7.27 -11.51
CA PHE A 157 17.71 -6.21 -10.95
C PHE A 157 17.75 -6.14 -9.42
N LEU A 158 18.27 -7.18 -8.77
CA LEU A 158 18.36 -7.30 -7.32
C LEU A 158 19.80 -7.22 -6.80
N ASP A 159 20.77 -6.88 -7.65
CA ASP A 159 22.17 -6.71 -7.23
C ASP A 159 22.26 -5.59 -6.18
N GLY A 160 22.61 -5.98 -4.94
CA GLY A 160 22.67 -5.06 -3.78
C GLY A 160 21.43 -5.06 -2.88
N VAL A 161 20.36 -5.80 -3.21
CA VAL A 161 19.17 -5.95 -2.37
C VAL A 161 19.40 -7.08 -1.36
N LYS A 162 19.62 -6.74 -0.08
CA LYS A 162 19.64 -7.74 1.00
C LYS A 162 18.23 -8.28 1.22
N VAL A 163 18.03 -9.57 0.99
CA VAL A 163 16.78 -10.25 1.37
C VAL A 163 16.74 -10.36 2.89
N LEU A 164 15.79 -9.68 3.52
CA LEU A 164 15.40 -9.97 4.89
C LEU A 164 14.62 -11.28 4.86
N ASN A 165 15.32 -12.38 5.14
CA ASN A 165 14.68 -13.63 5.51
C ASN A 165 14.27 -13.50 6.98
N ASP A 166 13.01 -13.16 7.21
CA ASP A 166 12.33 -13.45 8.47
C ASP A 166 11.37 -14.63 8.25
#